data_AF-A0AAU4M2H6-F1
#
_entry.id   AF-A0AAU4M2H6-F1
#
_cell.length_a   1.000
_cell.length_b   1.000
_cell.length_c   1.000
_cell.angle_alpha   90.00
_cell.angle_beta   90.00
_cell.angle_gamma   90.00
#
_symmetry.space_group_name_H-M   'P 1'
#
loop_
_entity.id
_entity.type
_entity.pdbx_description
1 polymer ?
#
loop_
_entity_poly.entity_id
_entity_poly.type
_entity_poly.pdbx_seq_one_letter_code
_entity_poly.pdbx_strand_id
1 'polypeptide(L)' 'MAPSADLLVGKVLNNAGQGQSSWILAGMEWAAAQGADVVSMSLGGSTSSASAR' A
#
# COMPACT_ATOMS: atom_id res chain seq x y z
N MET A 1 -4.52 11.35 -14.58
CA MET A 1 -5.52 10.30 -14.92
C MET A 1 -5.01 9.54 -16.14
N ALA A 2 -4.95 8.20 -16.11
CA ALA A 2 -4.38 7.35 -17.15
C ALA A 2 -5.38 6.26 -17.59
N PRO A 3 -6.27 6.53 -18.56
CA PRO A 3 -7.39 5.64 -18.91
C PRO A 3 -6.98 4.32 -19.58
N SER A 4 -5.79 4.27 -20.17
CA SER A 4 -5.28 3.09 -20.90
C SER A 4 -4.31 2.25 -20.06
N ALA A 5 -4.12 2.57 -18.78
CA ALA A 5 -3.26 1.79 -17.91
C ALA A 5 -3.94 0.48 -17.51
N ASP A 6 -3.17 -0.60 -17.49
CA ASP A 6 -3.61 -1.86 -16.91
C ASP A 6 -3.66 -1.76 -15.38
N LEU A 7 -4.73 -2.28 -14.78
CA LEU A 7 -4.97 -2.17 -13.34
C LEU A 7 -4.71 -3.50 -12.63
N LEU A 8 -3.78 -3.48 -11.69
CA LEU A 8 -3.51 -4.57 -10.75
C LEU A 8 -4.13 -4.24 -9.38
N VAL A 9 -4.85 -5.20 -8.78
CA VAL A 9 -5.53 -5.01 -7.48
C VAL A 9 -4.97 -5.98 -6.43
N GLY A 10 -4.14 -5.46 -5.53
CA GLY A 10 -3.60 -6.18 -4.37
C GLY A 10 -4.20 -5.66 -3.06
N LYS A 11 -5.02 -6.47 -2.37
CA LYS A 11 -5.65 -6.09 -1.09
C LYS A 11 -4.66 -6.28 0.07
N VAL A 12 -4.22 -5.19 0.69
CA VAL A 12 -3.28 -5.19 1.83
C VAL A 12 -3.93 -4.84 3.18
N LEU A 13 -5.21 -4.50 3.18
CA LEU A 13 -6.01 -4.21 4.38
C LEU A 13 -7.18 -5.19 4.50
N ASN A 14 -7.55 -5.52 5.74
CA ASN A 14 -8.77 -6.26 6.04
C ASN A 14 -10.03 -5.41 5.71
N ASN A 15 -11.22 -5.97 5.94
CA ASN A 15 -12.48 -5.29 5.61
C ASN A 15 -12.83 -4.13 6.57
N ALA A 16 -12.12 -3.99 7.69
CA ALA A 16 -12.20 -2.85 8.58
C ALA A 16 -11.19 -1.74 8.24
N GLY A 17 -10.44 -1.87 7.13
CA GLY A 17 -9.40 -0.90 6.74
C GLY A 17 -8.12 -0.99 7.57
N GLN A 18 -7.89 -2.09 8.28
CA GLN A 18 -6.70 -2.30 9.11
C GLN A 18 -5.72 -3.28 8.45
N GLY A 19 -4.42 -3.07 8.62
CA GLY A 19 -3.39 -3.96 8.10
C GLY A 19 -2.08 -3.86 8.87
N GLN A 20 -1.20 -4.82 8.60
CA GLN A 20 0.15 -4.86 9.16
C GLN A 20 1.16 -4.32 8.15
N SER A 21 2.25 -3.73 8.63
CA SER A 21 3.36 -3.29 7.77
C SER A 21 3.92 -4.44 6.92
N SER A 22 3.93 -5.67 7.45
CA SER A 22 4.34 -6.87 6.70
C SER A 22 3.44 -7.17 5.50
N TRP A 23 2.13 -6.97 5.62
CA TRP A 23 1.19 -7.18 4.52
C TRP A 23 1.32 -6.12 3.45
N ILE A 24 1.55 -4.88 3.87
CA ILE A 24 1.82 -3.76 2.95
C ILE A 24 3.10 -4.04 2.16
N LEU A 25 4.18 -4.46 2.84
CA LEU A 25 5.45 -4.81 2.20
C LEU A 25 5.29 -5.97 1.21
N ALA A 26 4.64 -7.06 1.61
CA ALA A 26 4.37 -8.19 0.73
C ALA A 26 3.53 -7.77 -0.50
N GLY A 27 2.59 -6.84 -0.33
CA GLY A 27 1.83 -6.25 -1.44
C GLY A 27 2.70 -5.44 -2.40
N MET A 28 3.68 -4.70 -1.89
CA MET A 28 4.66 -3.96 -2.71
C MET A 28 5.57 -4.90 -3.50
N GLU A 29 6.10 -5.94 -2.85
CA GLU A 29 6.94 -6.95 -3.49
C GLU A 29 6.17 -7.69 -4.59
N TRP A 30 4.92 -8.07 -4.32
CA TRP A 30 4.04 -8.66 -5.33
C TRP A 30 3.81 -7.73 -6.51
N ALA A 31 3.50 -6.45 -6.28
CA ALA A 31 3.26 -5.48 -7.35
C ALA A 31 4.51 -5.29 -8.23
N ALA A 32 5.69 -5.20 -7.63
CA ALA A 32 6.95 -5.13 -8.36
C ALA A 32 7.19 -6.40 -9.20
N ALA A 33 6.92 -7.59 -8.64
CA ALA A 33 7.05 -8.85 -9.37
C ALA A 33 6.05 -8.99 -10.53
N GLN A 34 4.91 -8.30 -10.48
CA GLN A 34 3.95 -8.22 -11.60
C GLN A 34 4.34 -7.16 -12.65
N GLY A 35 5.40 -6.39 -12.43
CA GLY A 35 5.84 -5.34 -13.34
C GLY A 35 5.04 -4.05 -13.24
N ALA A 36 4.46 -3.73 -12.07
CA ALA A 36 3.76 -2.48 -11.87
C ALA A 36 4.73 -1.28 -11.96
N ASP A 37 4.49 -0.37 -12.90
CA ASP A 37 5.27 0.88 -13.03
C ASP A 37 4.96 1.88 -11.91
N VAL A 38 3.71 1.92 -11.45
CA VAL A 38 3.22 2.83 -10.42
C VAL A 38 2.35 2.06 -9.44
N VAL A 39 2.61 2.24 -8.15
CA VAL A 39 1.79 1.67 -7.08
C VAL A 39 1.17 2.81 -6.28
N SER A 40 -0.17 2.83 -6.23
CA SER A 40 -0.94 3.76 -5.40
C SER A 40 -1.57 3.01 -4.24
N MET A 41 -1.35 3.50 -3.02
CA MET A 41 -1.88 2.89 -1.81
C MET A 41 -2.48 3.95 -0.89
N SER A 42 -3.78 3.88 -0.70
CA SER A 42 -4.52 4.75 0.23
C SER A 42 -4.38 4.22 1.65
N LEU A 43 -3.26 4.53 2.31
CA LEU A 43 -2.93 4.09 3.66
C LEU A 43 -2.68 5.30 4.56
N GLY A 44 -2.86 5.10 5.87
CA GLY A 44 -2.50 6.06 6.90
C GLY A 44 -2.27 5.34 8.23
N GLY A 45 -1.33 5.84 9.04
CA GLY A 45 -1.02 5.28 10.35
C GLY A 45 -0.50 6.36 11.28
N SER A 46 -0.75 6.21 12.58
CA SER A 46 -0.19 7.09 13.60
C SER A 46 1.28 6.74 13.81
N THR A 47 2.18 7.63 13.40
CA THR A 47 3.54 7.62 13.94
C THR A 47 3.49 8.26 15.33
N SER A 48 3.97 7.56 16.36
CA SER A 48 4.21 8.20 17.65
C SER A 48 5.48 9.01 17.51
N SER A 49 5.36 10.26 17.05
CA SER A 49 6.41 11.24 17.29
C SER A 49 6.35 11.59 18.77
N ALA A 50 7.27 11.07 19.57
CA ALA A 50 7.53 11.63 20.88
C ALA A 50 7.99 13.08 20.63
N SER A 51 7.11 14.04 20.87
CA SER A 51 7.50 15.44 20.89
C SER A 51 8.52 15.60 22.03
N ALA A 52 9.80 15.59 21.68
CA ALA A 52 10.85 16.10 22.55
C ALA A 52 10.72 17.63 22.52
N ARG A 53 9.79 18.10 23.36
CA ARG A 53 9.64 19.43 23.97
C ARG A 53 10.10 20.63 23.14
#